data_AF-A0A7W6U1M6-F1
#
_entry.id   AF-A0A7W6U1M6-F1
#
_cell.length_a   1.000
_cell.length_b   1.000
_cell.length_c   1.000
_cell.angle_alpha   90.00
_cell.angle_beta   90.00
_cell.angle_gamma   90.00
#
_symmetry.space_group_name_H-M   'P 1'
#
loop_
_entity.id
_entity.type
_entity.pdbx_description
1 polymer ?
#
loop_
_entity_poly.entity_id
_entity_poly.type
_entity_poly.pdbx_seq_one_letter_code
_entity_poly.pdbx_strand_id
1 'polypeptide(L)'
;MRRREFNILVVSAGLAWSCHAFAQSTGRITRVALLSNLSPSASDPRQMAALKEGLHENGLIEGTNVEVEYFWAEASFDRMQGLAMKLGQGNFDIILTAGSKAVKTLRATGTKTPIVFTVAADPVGSGIVESLARPGGNVTGLSMSDNNLESKRIELLKETVPSISKVMILRDPVVGVPTGVAEAQAAARALSLDVVVAEAASSDEVEAAFRRGRDQGVDAVAAMASASSTSSASA
;
A
#
# COMPACT_ATOMS: atom_id res chain seq x y z
N MET A 1 -1.62 -57.09 28.52
CA MET A 1 -0.35 -56.47 28.96
C MET A 1 0.61 -56.47 27.77
N ARG A 2 1.20 -55.39 27.26
CA ARG A 2 1.09 -53.94 27.46
C ARG A 2 1.34 -53.27 26.08
N ARG A 3 0.28 -52.82 25.41
CA ARG A 3 0.32 -52.03 24.15
C ARG A 3 0.64 -50.53 24.39
N ARG A 4 1.49 -50.23 25.38
CA ARG A 4 1.67 -48.84 25.90
C ARG A 4 3.12 -48.34 25.95
N GLU A 5 4.10 -49.08 25.45
CA GLU A 5 5.52 -48.67 25.58
C GLU A 5 6.23 -48.38 24.25
N PHE A 6 5.54 -48.45 23.10
CA PHE A 6 6.15 -48.15 21.80
C PHE A 6 5.91 -46.72 21.28
N ASN A 7 5.11 -45.91 21.98
CA ASN A 7 4.71 -44.56 21.53
C ASN A 7 5.44 -43.39 22.23
N ILE A 8 6.53 -43.64 22.97
CA ILE A 8 7.23 -42.57 23.70
C ILE A 8 8.60 -42.21 23.09
N LEU A 9 9.12 -42.97 22.10
CA LEU A 9 10.48 -42.75 21.59
C LEU A 9 10.59 -42.08 20.22
N VAL A 10 9.47 -41.61 19.62
CA VAL A 10 9.49 -40.89 18.34
C VAL A 10 9.10 -39.40 18.48
N VAL A 11 8.65 -38.96 19.66
CA VAL A 11 8.21 -37.56 19.88
C VAL A 11 9.39 -36.61 20.21
N SER A 12 10.56 -37.12 20.56
CA SER A 12 11.74 -36.29 20.91
C SER A 12 12.65 -35.93 19.72
N ALA A 13 12.42 -36.45 18.51
CA ALA A 13 13.22 -36.12 17.33
C ALA A 13 12.56 -35.11 16.37
N GLY A 14 11.30 -34.72 16.61
CA GLY A 14 10.52 -33.87 15.70
C GLY A 14 10.52 -32.37 15.99
N LEU A 15 11.04 -31.92 17.14
CA LEU A 15 10.98 -30.50 17.55
C LEU A 15 12.31 -29.74 17.39
N ALA A 16 13.38 -30.38 16.92
CA ALA A 16 14.67 -29.72 16.70
C ALA A 16 14.87 -29.17 15.28
N TRP A 17 13.93 -29.42 14.35
CA TRP A 17 14.09 -29.03 12.94
C TRP A 17 13.42 -27.72 12.52
N SER A 18 12.84 -26.97 13.45
CA SER A 18 12.18 -25.68 13.14
C SER A 18 12.89 -24.44 13.69
N CYS A 19 14.12 -24.57 14.20
CA CYS A 19 14.90 -23.42 14.70
C CYS A 19 16.25 -23.16 13.99
N HIS A 20 16.55 -23.85 12.88
CA HIS A 20 17.80 -23.64 12.15
C HIS A 20 17.58 -23.01 10.77
N ALA A 21 17.25 -21.71 10.73
CA ALA A 21 17.62 -20.81 9.61
C ALA A 21 17.21 -19.32 9.81
N PHE A 22 17.29 -18.78 11.04
CA PHE A 22 17.50 -17.33 11.24
C PHE A 22 18.85 -17.04 11.91
N ALA A 23 19.79 -17.99 11.82
CA ALA A 23 21.19 -17.71 12.06
C ALA A 23 21.68 -16.86 10.87
N GLN A 24 21.77 -15.56 11.14
CA GLN A 24 22.34 -14.52 10.28
C GLN A 24 23.51 -15.08 9.45
N SER A 25 23.52 -14.80 8.15
CA SER A 25 24.72 -14.99 7.34
C SER A 25 25.82 -14.09 7.89
N THR A 26 26.63 -14.63 8.79
CA THR A 26 27.78 -13.95 9.39
C THR A 26 28.87 -13.81 8.32
N GLY A 27 28.78 -12.73 7.55
CA GLY A 27 29.83 -12.29 6.63
C GLY A 27 29.36 -11.60 5.35
N ARG A 28 28.09 -11.77 4.92
CA ARG A 28 27.58 -11.14 3.70
C ARG A 28 26.68 -9.95 4.05
N ILE A 29 26.99 -8.78 3.49
CA ILE A 29 26.13 -7.59 3.57
C ILE A 29 24.91 -7.83 2.67
N THR A 30 23.71 -7.69 3.24
CA THR A 30 22.45 -7.76 2.50
C THR A 30 22.28 -6.50 1.67
N ARG A 31 22.12 -6.63 0.34
CA ARG A 31 21.98 -5.48 -0.55
C ARG A 31 20.51 -5.22 -0.88
N VAL A 32 20.03 -4.06 -0.47
CA VAL A 32 18.64 -3.61 -0.67
C VAL A 32 18.64 -2.43 -1.63
N ALA A 33 17.85 -2.52 -2.70
CA ALA A 33 17.57 -1.36 -3.55
C ALA A 33 16.22 -0.76 -3.18
N LEU A 34 16.15 0.57 -2.98
CA LEU A 34 14.89 1.29 -2.81
C LEU A 34 14.61 2.12 -4.06
N LEU A 35 13.61 1.73 -4.85
CA LEU A 35 13.12 2.48 -5.99
C LEU A 35 11.91 3.33 -5.59
N SER A 36 12.09 4.65 -5.57
CA SER A 36 11.02 5.62 -5.33
C SER A 36 10.61 6.31 -6.63
N ASN A 37 9.30 6.49 -6.82
CA ASN A 37 8.78 7.33 -7.90
C ASN A 37 9.09 8.81 -7.68
N LEU A 38 9.20 9.25 -6.43
CA LEU A 38 9.34 10.67 -6.09
C LEU A 38 10.81 11.14 -6.16
N SER A 39 11.04 12.42 -5.96
CA SER A 39 12.36 12.94 -5.63
C SER A 39 12.64 12.77 -4.13
N PRO A 40 13.90 12.87 -3.67
CA PRO A 40 14.22 12.89 -2.24
C PRO A 40 13.45 13.99 -1.49
N SER A 41 13.37 15.20 -2.07
CA SER A 41 12.68 16.35 -1.48
C SER A 41 11.16 16.23 -1.43
N ALA A 42 10.57 15.43 -2.32
CA ALA A 42 9.12 15.18 -2.36
C ALA A 42 8.71 13.94 -1.55
N SER A 43 9.69 13.17 -1.04
CA SER A 43 9.41 11.99 -0.21
C SER A 43 9.17 12.37 1.25
N ASP A 44 8.24 11.67 1.92
CA ASP A 44 7.97 11.91 3.35
C ASP A 44 9.16 11.41 4.19
N PRO A 45 9.90 12.29 4.89
CA PRO A 45 11.06 11.89 5.67
C PRO A 45 10.71 10.94 6.81
N ARG A 46 9.46 10.94 7.29
CA ARG A 46 9.00 10.04 8.35
C ARG A 46 8.93 8.59 7.90
N GLN A 47 8.56 8.35 6.63
CA GLN A 47 8.55 7.00 6.08
C GLN A 47 9.97 6.43 5.98
N MET A 48 10.94 7.26 5.60
CA MET A 48 12.34 6.86 5.54
C MET A 48 12.93 6.61 6.93
N ALA A 49 12.59 7.44 7.91
CA ALA A 49 12.98 7.24 9.30
C ALA A 49 12.40 5.93 9.86
N ALA A 50 11.11 5.66 9.63
CA ALA A 50 10.45 4.44 10.07
C ALA A 50 11.05 3.18 9.43
N LEU A 51 11.44 3.24 8.15
CA LEU A 51 12.15 2.13 7.51
C LEU A 51 13.49 1.84 8.21
N LYS A 52 14.28 2.89 8.48
CA LYS A 52 15.58 2.75 9.14
C LYS A 52 15.45 2.23 10.57
N GLU A 53 14.47 2.74 11.30
CA GLU A 53 14.16 2.29 12.65
C GLU A 53 13.74 0.81 12.65
N GLY A 54 12.81 0.42 11.77
CA GLY A 54 12.39 -0.97 11.64
C GLY A 54 13.52 -1.92 11.25
N LEU A 55 14.43 -1.51 10.36
CA LEU A 55 15.64 -2.27 10.05
C LEU A 55 16.51 -2.45 11.30
N HIS A 56 16.79 -1.35 12.02
CA HIS A 56 17.61 -1.36 13.22
C HIS A 56 17.02 -2.24 14.33
N GLU A 57 15.73 -2.13 14.61
CA GLU A 57 15.02 -2.95 15.60
C GLU A 57 15.08 -4.45 15.29
N ASN A 58 15.19 -4.81 14.02
CA ASN A 58 15.37 -6.19 13.56
C ASN A 58 16.85 -6.60 13.42
N GLY A 59 17.77 -5.80 13.96
CA GLY A 59 19.21 -6.06 13.93
C GLY A 59 19.87 -5.88 12.55
N LEU A 60 19.20 -5.21 11.61
CA LEU A 60 19.72 -4.83 10.31
C LEU A 60 20.24 -3.39 10.40
N ILE A 61 21.55 -3.24 10.56
CA ILE A 61 22.24 -1.96 10.74
C ILE A 61 22.91 -1.58 9.43
N GLU A 62 22.48 -0.43 8.87
CA GLU A 62 23.01 0.12 7.62
C GLU A 62 24.52 0.33 7.73
N GLY A 63 25.27 -0.14 6.71
CA GLY A 63 26.74 -0.10 6.69
C GLY A 63 27.44 -1.20 7.50
N THR A 64 26.70 -2.02 8.26
CA THR A 64 27.26 -3.15 9.01
C THR A 64 26.88 -4.49 8.37
N ASN A 65 25.58 -4.76 8.24
CA ASN A 65 25.06 -6.03 7.70
C ASN A 65 23.94 -5.84 6.66
N VAL A 66 23.51 -4.60 6.42
CA VAL A 66 22.64 -4.21 5.32
C VAL A 66 23.19 -2.96 4.63
N GLU A 67 23.06 -2.89 3.32
CA GLU A 67 23.36 -1.72 2.50
C GLU A 67 22.10 -1.35 1.72
N VAL A 68 21.62 -0.11 1.87
CA VAL A 68 20.44 0.39 1.19
C VAL A 68 20.86 1.40 0.12
N GLU A 69 20.65 1.05 -1.14
CA GLU A 69 20.89 1.94 -2.27
C GLU A 69 19.58 2.60 -2.72
N TYR A 70 19.57 3.93 -2.82
CA TYR A 70 18.36 4.71 -3.13
C TYR A 70 18.34 5.14 -4.60
N PHE A 71 17.25 4.84 -5.28
CA PHE A 71 17.01 5.15 -6.68
C PHE A 71 15.76 5.99 -6.82
N TRP A 72 15.93 7.22 -7.31
CA TRP A 72 14.86 8.22 -7.41
C TRP A 72 14.48 8.42 -8.88
N ALA A 73 13.23 8.15 -9.21
CA ALA A 73 12.69 8.35 -10.55
C ALA A 73 12.27 9.80 -10.82
N GLU A 74 12.19 10.65 -9.78
CA GLU A 74 11.88 12.09 -9.91
C GLU A 74 10.60 12.36 -10.72
N ALA A 75 9.56 11.57 -10.44
CA ALA A 75 8.26 11.58 -11.12
C ALA A 75 8.32 11.34 -12.64
N SER A 76 9.45 10.90 -13.19
CA SER A 76 9.64 10.58 -14.60
C SER A 76 9.48 9.08 -14.86
N PHE A 77 8.56 8.74 -15.76
CA PHE A 77 8.34 7.34 -16.13
C PHE A 77 9.52 6.74 -16.90
N ASP A 78 10.10 7.48 -17.84
CA ASP A 78 11.26 7.02 -18.62
C ASP A 78 12.45 6.74 -17.69
N ARG A 79 12.65 7.61 -16.69
CA ARG A 79 13.68 7.40 -15.66
C ARG A 79 13.36 6.18 -14.80
N MET A 80 12.10 5.98 -14.41
CA MET A 80 11.68 4.77 -13.70
C MET A 80 11.98 3.51 -14.51
N GLN A 81 11.73 3.51 -15.82
CA GLN A 81 12.02 2.37 -16.69
C GLN A 81 13.52 2.08 -16.76
N GLY A 82 14.35 3.13 -16.94
CA GLY A 82 15.81 2.98 -16.94
C GLY A 82 16.35 2.45 -15.61
N LEU A 83 15.83 2.97 -14.49
CA LEU A 83 16.18 2.49 -13.14
C LEU A 83 15.73 1.06 -12.93
N ALA A 84 14.51 0.69 -13.33
CA ALA A 84 14.03 -0.68 -13.21
C ALA A 84 14.93 -1.66 -13.98
N MET A 85 15.34 -1.33 -15.21
CA MET A 85 16.29 -2.15 -15.97
C MET A 85 17.63 -2.31 -15.26
N LYS A 86 18.19 -1.22 -14.71
CA LYS A 86 19.42 -1.27 -13.91
C LYS A 86 19.26 -2.17 -12.69
N LEU A 87 18.13 -2.08 -11.98
CA LEU A 87 17.84 -2.90 -10.81
C LEU A 87 17.60 -4.36 -11.16
N GLY A 88 16.95 -4.65 -12.27
CA GLY A 88 16.67 -6.00 -12.73
C GLY A 88 17.91 -6.77 -13.16
N GLN A 89 18.95 -6.06 -13.63
CA GLN A 89 20.28 -6.61 -13.95
C GLN A 89 21.26 -6.52 -12.76
N GLY A 90 20.90 -5.81 -11.70
CA GLY A 90 21.74 -5.58 -10.54
C GLY A 90 21.72 -6.76 -9.56
N ASN A 91 22.81 -6.90 -8.79
CA ASN A 91 22.92 -7.92 -7.75
C ASN A 91 22.35 -7.42 -6.42
N PHE A 92 21.03 -7.31 -6.34
CA PHE A 92 20.31 -6.97 -5.11
C PHE A 92 19.64 -8.21 -4.52
N ASP A 93 19.63 -8.31 -3.19
CA ASP A 93 18.94 -9.36 -2.46
C ASP A 93 17.44 -9.05 -2.36
N ILE A 94 17.07 -7.77 -2.25
CA ILE A 94 15.68 -7.30 -2.19
C ILE A 94 15.56 -5.95 -2.92
N ILE A 95 14.44 -5.75 -3.63
CA ILE A 95 14.05 -4.45 -4.20
C ILE A 95 12.81 -3.96 -3.46
N LEU A 96 12.95 -2.87 -2.71
CA LEU A 96 11.85 -2.11 -2.12
C LEU A 96 11.31 -1.08 -3.12
N THR A 97 9.99 -0.96 -3.24
CA THR A 97 9.38 0.07 -4.08
C THR A 97 7.97 0.46 -3.60
N ALA A 98 7.35 1.45 -4.23
CA ALA A 98 6.00 1.90 -3.89
C ALA A 98 5.10 1.96 -5.14
N GLY A 99 3.86 1.50 -4.98
CA GLY A 99 2.81 1.56 -5.99
C GLY A 99 2.90 0.48 -7.07
N SER A 100 1.73 0.10 -7.61
CA SER A 100 1.62 -0.97 -8.59
C SER A 100 2.37 -0.70 -9.90
N LYS A 101 2.50 0.57 -10.30
CA LYS A 101 3.20 0.96 -11.53
C LYS A 101 4.69 0.59 -11.48
N ALA A 102 5.38 0.94 -10.39
CA ALA A 102 6.81 0.64 -10.23
C ALA A 102 7.06 -0.87 -10.16
N VAL A 103 6.20 -1.61 -9.45
CA VAL A 103 6.26 -3.08 -9.38
C VAL A 103 6.10 -3.72 -10.75
N LYS A 104 5.15 -3.25 -11.57
CA LYS A 104 4.96 -3.74 -12.95
C LYS A 104 6.18 -3.47 -13.82
N THR A 105 6.76 -2.27 -13.72
CA THR A 105 7.98 -1.92 -14.46
C THR A 105 9.15 -2.82 -14.07
N LEU A 106 9.34 -3.09 -12.77
CA LEU A 106 10.37 -4.03 -12.29
C LEU A 106 10.12 -5.45 -12.77
N ARG A 107 8.88 -5.96 -12.69
CA ARG A 107 8.53 -7.30 -13.19
C ARG A 107 8.78 -7.45 -14.69
N ALA A 108 8.54 -6.40 -15.48
CA ALA A 108 8.76 -6.41 -16.92
C ALA A 108 10.23 -6.63 -17.30
N THR A 109 11.18 -6.37 -16.39
CA THR A 109 12.60 -6.66 -16.60
C THR A 109 12.93 -8.16 -16.54
N GLY A 110 12.01 -9.00 -16.07
CA GLY A 110 12.23 -10.43 -15.87
C GLY A 110 13.02 -10.78 -14.60
N THR A 111 13.34 -9.79 -13.75
CA THR A 111 14.08 -10.02 -12.51
C THR A 111 13.41 -11.07 -11.62
N LYS A 112 14.25 -11.91 -11.00
CA LYS A 112 13.84 -12.89 -9.98
C LYS A 112 14.10 -12.39 -8.56
N THR A 113 14.73 -11.23 -8.40
CA THR A 113 14.94 -10.60 -7.10
C THR A 113 13.59 -10.37 -6.42
N PRO A 114 13.43 -10.71 -5.13
CA PRO A 114 12.24 -10.36 -4.36
C PRO A 114 11.94 -8.87 -4.42
N ILE A 115 10.72 -8.52 -4.82
CA ILE A 115 10.20 -7.16 -4.84
C ILE A 115 9.24 -7.02 -3.66
N VAL A 116 9.52 -6.08 -2.77
CA VAL A 116 8.68 -5.76 -1.62
C VAL A 116 8.08 -4.37 -1.83
N PHE A 117 6.78 -4.28 -2.05
CA PHE A 117 6.11 -2.98 -2.16
C PHE A 117 5.74 -2.44 -0.77
N THR A 118 6.13 -1.21 -0.46
CA THR A 118 5.86 -0.55 0.82
C THR A 118 4.42 -0.06 0.92
N VAL A 119 3.78 0.18 -0.22
CA VAL A 119 2.37 0.55 -0.32
C VAL A 119 1.84 0.20 -1.71
N ALA A 120 0.69 -0.46 -1.77
CA ALA A 120 -0.12 -0.57 -2.97
C ALA A 120 -1.61 -0.50 -2.59
N ALA A 121 -2.38 0.31 -3.31
CA ALA A 121 -3.78 0.53 -2.97
C ALA A 121 -4.65 -0.73 -3.25
N ASP A 122 -4.45 -1.37 -4.39
CA ASP A 122 -5.09 -2.65 -4.71
C ASP A 122 -4.12 -3.58 -5.43
N PRO A 123 -3.28 -4.34 -4.71
CA PRO A 123 -2.27 -5.18 -5.33
C PRO A 123 -2.88 -6.36 -6.09
N VAL A 124 -4.08 -6.82 -5.71
CA VAL A 124 -4.77 -7.93 -6.39
C VAL A 124 -5.44 -7.44 -7.66
N GLY A 125 -6.30 -6.42 -7.59
CA GLY A 125 -6.99 -5.89 -8.76
C GLY A 125 -6.05 -5.19 -9.74
N SER A 126 -4.91 -4.66 -9.28
CA SER A 126 -3.85 -4.19 -10.18
C SER A 126 -3.01 -5.33 -10.78
N GLY A 127 -3.17 -6.58 -10.35
CA GLY A 127 -2.50 -7.75 -10.91
C GLY A 127 -1.01 -7.85 -10.56
N ILE A 128 -0.56 -7.18 -9.49
CA ILE A 128 0.83 -7.29 -9.02
C ILE A 128 1.04 -8.49 -8.11
N VAL A 129 -0.04 -9.02 -7.51
CA VAL A 129 -0.07 -10.29 -6.76
C VAL A 129 -1.33 -11.08 -7.10
N GLU A 130 -1.30 -12.41 -6.94
CA GLU A 130 -2.47 -13.28 -7.19
C GLU A 130 -3.52 -13.16 -6.08
N SER A 131 -3.09 -13.09 -4.82
CA SER A 131 -3.94 -12.89 -3.66
C SER A 131 -3.14 -12.28 -2.50
N LEU A 132 -3.82 -11.69 -1.53
CA LEU A 132 -3.16 -11.14 -0.34
C LEU A 132 -2.52 -12.23 0.54
N ALA A 133 -3.17 -13.39 0.67
CA ALA A 133 -2.65 -14.49 1.48
C ALA A 133 -1.52 -15.26 0.79
N ARG A 134 -1.53 -15.30 -0.55
CA ARG A 134 -0.55 -16.01 -1.37
C ARG A 134 -0.27 -15.18 -2.63
N PRO A 135 0.81 -14.39 -2.63
CA PRO A 135 1.09 -13.48 -3.75
C PRO A 135 1.43 -14.14 -5.09
N GLY A 136 1.86 -15.41 -5.10
CA GLY A 136 2.04 -16.21 -6.31
C GLY A 136 3.37 -16.02 -7.07
N GLY A 137 4.31 -15.23 -6.55
CA GLY A 137 5.59 -14.98 -7.22
C GLY A 137 6.63 -14.32 -6.32
N ASN A 138 7.58 -13.59 -6.94
CA ASN A 138 8.63 -12.84 -6.23
C ASN A 138 8.17 -11.46 -5.75
N VAL A 139 6.87 -11.18 -5.70
CA VAL A 139 6.32 -9.89 -5.29
C VAL A 139 5.50 -10.07 -4.03
N THR A 140 5.75 -9.24 -3.02
CA THR A 140 4.97 -9.16 -1.77
C THR A 140 4.97 -7.73 -1.25
N GLY A 141 4.22 -7.42 -0.19
CA GLY A 141 4.25 -6.08 0.38
C GLY A 141 3.04 -5.72 1.23
N LEU A 142 2.91 -4.43 1.50
CA LEU A 142 1.84 -3.86 2.31
C LEU A 142 0.73 -3.32 1.41
N SER A 143 -0.47 -3.85 1.63
CA SER A 143 -1.67 -3.36 0.96
C SER A 143 -2.33 -2.25 1.77
N MET A 144 -2.71 -1.18 1.10
CA MET A 144 -3.71 -0.22 1.57
C MET A 144 -5.07 -0.48 0.91
N SER A 145 -5.35 -1.74 0.56
CA SER A 145 -6.71 -2.14 0.19
C SER A 145 -7.58 -1.97 1.41
N ASP A 146 -8.16 -0.78 1.47
CA ASP A 146 -9.14 -0.33 2.44
C ASP A 146 -10.41 -1.14 2.22
N ASN A 147 -10.43 -2.40 2.65
CA ASN A 147 -11.65 -3.20 2.60
C ASN A 147 -12.69 -2.53 3.52
N ASN A 148 -13.62 -1.80 2.90
CA ASN A 148 -14.79 -1.14 3.49
C ASN A 148 -14.56 0.13 4.34
N LEU A 149 -13.41 0.82 4.26
CA LEU A 149 -13.30 2.10 5.00
C LEU A 149 -14.27 3.15 4.48
N GLU A 150 -14.48 3.20 3.17
CA GLU A 150 -15.39 4.18 2.57
C GLU A 150 -16.85 3.89 2.93
N SER A 151 -17.24 2.61 2.99
CA SER A 151 -18.52 2.19 3.56
C SER A 151 -18.66 2.65 5.02
N LYS A 152 -17.64 2.41 5.85
CA LYS A 152 -17.69 2.77 7.28
C LYS A 152 -17.71 4.28 7.51
N ARG A 153 -17.08 5.07 6.64
CA ARG A 153 -17.16 6.54 6.68
C ARG A 153 -18.58 7.03 6.41
N ILE A 154 -19.30 6.42 5.46
CA ILE A 154 -20.71 6.76 5.23
C ILE A 154 -21.59 6.37 6.42
N GLU A 155 -21.36 5.19 7.02
CA GLU A 155 -22.04 4.79 8.26
C GLU A 155 -21.79 5.78 9.39
N LEU A 156 -20.52 6.14 9.65
CA LEU A 156 -20.15 7.11 10.67
C LEU A 156 -20.75 8.50 10.41
N LEU A 157 -20.83 8.91 9.15
CA LEU A 157 -21.46 10.18 8.77
C LEU A 157 -22.95 10.19 9.15
N LYS A 158 -23.65 9.09 8.88
CA LYS A 158 -25.07 8.92 9.26
C LYS A 158 -25.27 8.79 10.77
N GLU A 159 -24.37 8.11 11.47
CA GLU A 159 -24.38 8.04 12.94
C GLU A 159 -24.17 9.42 13.57
N THR A 160 -23.27 10.23 13.00
CA THR A 160 -22.93 11.56 13.51
C THR A 160 -24.02 12.58 13.22
N VAL A 161 -24.62 12.52 12.02
CA VAL A 161 -25.71 13.43 11.61
C VAL A 161 -26.90 12.59 11.12
N PRO A 162 -27.77 12.11 12.04
CA PRO A 162 -28.85 11.20 11.69
C PRO A 162 -29.88 11.77 10.70
N SER A 163 -29.98 13.10 10.60
CA SER A 163 -30.95 13.78 9.73
C SER A 163 -30.54 13.86 8.27
N ILE A 164 -29.30 13.51 7.90
CA ILE A 164 -28.88 13.57 6.49
C ILE A 164 -29.70 12.61 5.64
N SER A 165 -30.04 13.06 4.44
CA SER A 165 -30.81 12.31 3.44
C SER A 165 -30.08 12.22 2.11
N LYS A 166 -29.16 13.15 1.83
CA LYS A 166 -28.37 13.20 0.61
C LYS A 166 -26.91 13.49 0.89
N VAL A 167 -26.02 12.65 0.36
CA VAL A 167 -24.56 12.77 0.50
C VAL A 167 -23.89 12.97 -0.86
N MET A 168 -22.88 13.83 -0.90
CA MET A 168 -21.97 13.92 -2.05
C MET A 168 -20.69 13.13 -1.76
N ILE A 169 -20.36 12.20 -2.64
CA ILE A 169 -19.05 11.54 -2.67
C ILE A 169 -18.16 12.37 -3.59
N LEU A 170 -17.14 13.02 -3.01
CA LEU A 170 -16.16 13.81 -3.74
C LEU A 170 -14.89 12.98 -3.93
N ARG A 171 -14.49 12.75 -5.19
CA ARG A 171 -13.29 11.99 -5.53
C ARG A 171 -12.35 12.75 -6.45
N ASP A 172 -11.10 12.35 -6.41
CA ASP A 172 -10.15 12.66 -7.47
C ASP A 172 -10.33 11.65 -8.62
N PRO A 173 -10.45 12.09 -9.89
CA PRO A 173 -10.58 11.18 -11.03
C PRO A 173 -9.29 10.40 -11.33
N VAL A 174 -8.13 10.91 -10.91
CA VAL A 174 -6.79 10.37 -11.16
C VAL A 174 -6.26 9.56 -9.98
N VAL A 175 -6.59 9.94 -8.75
CA VAL A 175 -6.08 9.34 -7.50
C VAL A 175 -7.19 8.60 -6.73
N GLY A 176 -6.90 7.38 -6.26
CA GLY A 176 -7.79 6.61 -5.37
C GLY A 176 -7.97 5.14 -5.80
N VAL A 177 -8.68 4.36 -4.97
CA VAL A 177 -9.06 2.97 -5.29
C VAL A 177 -10.37 2.99 -6.10
N PRO A 178 -10.42 2.43 -7.32
CA PRO A 178 -11.63 2.44 -8.15
C PRO A 178 -12.87 1.83 -7.48
N THR A 179 -12.69 0.86 -6.58
CA THR A 179 -13.81 0.21 -5.86
C THR A 179 -14.41 1.08 -4.76
N GLY A 180 -13.65 2.04 -4.20
CA GLY A 180 -14.08 2.81 -3.04
C GLY A 180 -15.36 3.63 -3.28
N VAL A 181 -15.56 4.14 -4.51
CA VAL A 181 -16.78 4.87 -4.87
C VAL A 181 -17.99 3.93 -4.86
N ALA A 182 -17.83 2.74 -5.44
CA ALA A 182 -18.89 1.74 -5.51
C ALA A 182 -19.26 1.23 -4.10
N GLU A 183 -18.27 1.04 -3.24
CA GLU A 183 -18.45 0.69 -1.83
C GLU A 183 -19.21 1.77 -1.06
N ALA A 184 -18.77 3.04 -1.14
CA ALA A 184 -19.47 4.17 -0.53
C ALA A 184 -20.90 4.34 -1.05
N GLN A 185 -21.11 4.18 -2.36
CA GLN A 185 -22.45 4.20 -2.95
C GLN A 185 -23.34 3.07 -2.43
N ALA A 186 -22.80 1.86 -2.30
CA ALA A 186 -23.53 0.72 -1.77
C ALA A 186 -23.93 0.95 -0.30
N ALA A 187 -23.00 1.45 0.52
CA ALA A 187 -23.26 1.79 1.92
C ALA A 187 -24.31 2.91 2.06
N ALA A 188 -24.21 3.97 1.26
CA ALA A 188 -25.18 5.06 1.25
C ALA A 188 -26.58 4.56 0.90
N ARG A 189 -26.72 3.71 -0.13
CA ARG A 189 -28.00 3.09 -0.50
C ARG A 189 -28.57 2.21 0.62
N ALA A 190 -27.72 1.43 1.30
CA ALA A 190 -28.14 0.60 2.43
C ALA A 190 -28.67 1.44 3.62
N LEU A 191 -28.23 2.70 3.72
CA LEU A 191 -28.66 3.67 4.74
C LEU A 191 -29.76 4.63 4.24
N SER A 192 -30.35 4.35 3.07
CA SER A 192 -31.38 5.19 2.44
C SER A 192 -30.93 6.64 2.20
N LEU A 193 -29.66 6.83 1.83
CA LEU A 193 -29.10 8.11 1.44
C LEU A 193 -29.08 8.24 -0.09
N ASP A 194 -29.58 9.36 -0.60
CA ASP A 194 -29.37 9.78 -1.97
C ASP A 194 -27.89 10.13 -2.18
N VAL A 195 -27.33 9.76 -3.34
CA VAL A 195 -25.91 9.97 -3.62
C VAL A 195 -25.70 10.85 -4.84
N VAL A 196 -24.87 11.86 -4.68
CA VAL A 196 -24.27 12.64 -5.78
C VAL A 196 -22.79 12.28 -5.85
N VAL A 197 -22.27 11.91 -7.02
CA VAL A 197 -20.82 11.73 -7.21
C VAL A 197 -20.27 12.96 -7.91
N ALA A 198 -19.21 13.53 -7.36
CA ALA A 198 -18.49 14.64 -7.96
C ALA A 198 -17.00 14.28 -8.10
N GLU A 199 -16.44 14.63 -9.24
CA GLU A 199 -15.00 14.48 -9.52
C GLU A 199 -14.35 15.86 -9.51
N ALA A 200 -13.21 15.98 -8.83
CA ALA A 200 -12.41 17.20 -8.79
C ALA A 200 -10.93 16.85 -8.62
N ALA A 201 -10.09 17.37 -9.51
CA ALA A 201 -8.63 17.25 -9.50
C ALA A 201 -7.92 18.58 -9.18
N SER A 202 -8.66 19.68 -9.02
CA SER A 202 -8.13 21.01 -8.66
C SER A 202 -9.02 21.75 -7.66
N SER A 203 -8.46 22.76 -6.98
CA SER A 203 -9.19 23.59 -6.01
C SER A 203 -10.44 24.26 -6.61
N ASP A 204 -10.34 24.74 -7.86
CA ASP A 204 -11.46 25.38 -8.56
C ASP A 204 -12.59 24.38 -8.85
N GLU A 205 -12.23 23.15 -9.21
CA GLU A 205 -13.18 22.06 -9.41
C GLU A 205 -13.83 21.61 -8.10
N VAL A 206 -13.08 21.61 -7.00
CA VAL A 206 -13.62 21.35 -5.66
C VAL A 206 -14.65 22.41 -5.31
N GLU A 207 -14.34 23.70 -5.48
CA GLU A 207 -15.29 24.78 -5.22
C GLU A 207 -16.55 24.65 -6.09
N ALA A 208 -16.39 24.34 -7.38
CA ALA A 208 -17.50 24.10 -8.29
C ALA A 208 -18.36 22.89 -7.86
N ALA A 209 -17.73 21.81 -7.36
CA ALA A 209 -18.44 20.65 -6.82
C ALA A 209 -19.26 21.01 -5.58
N PHE A 210 -18.71 21.81 -4.65
CA PHE A 210 -19.46 22.29 -3.48
C PHE A 210 -20.64 23.17 -3.87
N ARG A 211 -20.46 24.09 -4.82
CA ARG A 211 -21.59 24.90 -5.33
C ARG A 211 -22.71 24.02 -5.88
N ARG A 212 -22.36 23.07 -6.75
CA ARG A 212 -23.32 22.11 -7.32
C ARG A 212 -24.01 21.26 -6.25
N GLY A 213 -23.26 20.81 -5.24
CA GLY A 213 -23.81 20.06 -4.12
C GLY A 213 -24.88 20.84 -3.36
N ARG A 214 -24.62 22.13 -3.07
CA ARG A 214 -25.63 23.02 -2.45
C ARG A 214 -26.87 23.16 -3.30
N ASP A 215 -26.71 23.39 -4.60
CA ASP A 215 -27.84 23.55 -5.53
C ASP A 215 -28.70 22.29 -5.65
N GLN A 216 -28.11 21.11 -5.42
CA GLN A 216 -28.80 19.82 -5.41
C GLN A 216 -29.36 19.41 -4.04
N GLY A 217 -29.19 20.25 -3.01
CA GLY A 217 -29.63 19.97 -1.65
C GLY A 217 -28.85 18.82 -0.99
N VAL A 218 -27.54 18.76 -1.21
CA VAL A 218 -26.65 17.82 -0.51
C VAL A 218 -26.51 18.25 0.96
N ASP A 219 -26.72 17.32 1.88
CA ASP A 219 -26.65 17.56 3.32
C ASP A 219 -25.23 17.38 3.88
N ALA A 220 -24.41 16.54 3.25
CA ALA A 220 -23.07 16.21 3.71
C ALA A 220 -22.14 15.80 2.56
N VAL A 221 -20.82 15.92 2.79
CA VAL A 221 -19.79 15.54 1.81
C VAL A 221 -18.87 14.49 2.41
N ALA A 222 -18.75 13.36 1.74
CA ALA A 222 -17.73 12.34 1.98
C ALA A 222 -16.59 12.55 0.99
N ALA A 223 -15.51 13.18 1.44
CA ALA A 223 -14.29 13.34 0.65
C ALA A 223 -13.47 12.05 0.70
N MET A 224 -13.31 11.42 -0.46
CA MET A 224 -12.45 10.23 -0.59
C MET A 224 -10.98 10.63 -0.53
N ALA A 225 -10.15 9.74 -0.02
CA ALA A 225 -8.71 9.99 0.09
C ALA A 225 -8.13 10.36 -1.29
N SER A 226 -7.69 11.61 -1.41
CA SER A 226 -7.12 12.21 -2.61
C SER A 226 -5.92 13.09 -2.22
N ALA A 227 -4.94 13.22 -3.11
CA ALA A 227 -3.74 14.04 -2.85
C ALA A 227 -4.07 15.54 -2.61
N SER A 228 -5.22 16.03 -3.09
CA SER A 228 -5.71 17.39 -2.89
C SER A 228 -6.38 17.60 -1.52
N SER A 229 -6.92 16.56 -0.89
CA SER A 229 -7.58 16.65 0.42
C SER A 229 -6.63 16.97 1.58
N THR A 230 -5.32 16.78 1.39
CA THR A 230 -4.29 17.08 2.40
C THR A 230 -3.76 18.51 2.39
N SER A 231 -4.08 19.34 1.37
CA SER A 231 -3.52 20.70 1.29
C SER A 231 -4.35 21.77 1.99
N SER A 232 -5.55 21.46 2.50
CA SER A 232 -6.42 22.44 3.17
C SER A 232 -6.36 22.39 4.71
N ALA A 233 -5.49 21.55 5.29
CA ALA A 233 -5.32 21.47 6.75
C ALA A 233 -4.27 22.46 7.32
N SER A 234 -3.74 23.35 6.49
CA SER A 234 -2.82 24.42 6.91
C SER A 234 -3.28 25.78 6.38
N ALA A 235 -4.30 26.34 7.02
CA ALA A 235 -4.60 27.76 7.02
C ALA A 235 -5.36 28.10 8.31
#